data_AF-X1EMZ8-F1
#
_entry.id   AF-X1EMZ8-F1
#
_cell.length_a   1.000
_cell.length_b   1.000
_cell.length_c   1.000
_cell.angle_alpha   90.00
_cell.angle_beta   90.00
_cell.angle_gamma   90.00
#
_symmetry.space_group_name_H-M   'P 1'
#
loop_
_entity.id
_entity.type
_entity.pdbx_description
1 polymer ?
#
loop_
_entity_poly.entity_id
_entity_poly.type
_entity_poly.pdbx_seq_one_letter_code
_entity_poly.pdbx_strand_id
1 'polypeptide(L)'
;PKLTAAYSLAAEYFGFKFIYLEAGSGSERIPAEIVRLCSNILSIPIIVGGGVSSKEDARSFVEAGADIIVMGTYLENQVLKDNGNSLKTIIDEIKDAGKNSKKFYCLK
;
A
#
# COMPACT_ATOMS: atom_id res chain seq x y z
N PRO A 1 -12.54 4.61 -8.09
CA PRO A 1 -11.82 3.33 -8.29
C PRO A 1 -11.42 3.01 -9.74
N LYS A 2 -12.37 2.95 -10.68
CA LYS A 2 -12.11 2.49 -12.06
C LYS A 2 -11.13 3.38 -12.85
N LEU A 3 -11.16 4.69 -12.65
CA LEU A 3 -10.25 5.62 -13.32
C LEU A 3 -8.79 5.35 -12.93
N THR A 4 -8.50 5.22 -11.64
CA THR A 4 -7.17 4.86 -11.11
C THR A 4 -6.68 3.55 -11.71
N ALA A 5 -7.54 2.53 -11.70
CA ALA A 5 -7.21 1.22 -12.26
C ALA A 5 -6.88 1.28 -13.76
N ALA A 6 -7.63 2.06 -14.55
CA ALA A 6 -7.36 2.25 -15.97
C ALA A 6 -5.99 2.92 -16.23
N TYR A 7 -5.65 3.97 -15.46
CA TYR A 7 -4.34 4.62 -15.56
C TYR A 7 -3.20 3.71 -15.12
N SER A 8 -3.39 2.94 -14.04
CA SER A 8 -2.38 1.99 -13.58
C SER A 8 -2.11 0.91 -14.63
N LEU A 9 -3.16 0.40 -15.30
CA LEU A 9 -3.00 -0.59 -16.37
C LEU A 9 -2.29 0.01 -17.59
N ALA A 10 -2.63 1.25 -17.97
CA ALA A 10 -1.93 1.96 -19.03
C ALA A 10 -0.44 2.16 -18.69
N ALA A 11 -0.11 2.50 -17.44
CA ALA A 11 1.27 2.62 -16.99
C ALA A 11 2.03 1.28 -17.07
N GLU A 12 1.41 0.16 -16.68
CA GLU A 12 2.00 -1.16 -16.88
C GLU A 12 2.28 -1.44 -18.37
N TYR A 13 1.35 -1.10 -19.26
CA TYR A 13 1.55 -1.26 -20.70
C TYR A 13 2.64 -0.35 -21.27
N PHE A 14 2.90 0.80 -20.64
CA PHE A 14 4.07 1.64 -20.94
C PHE A 14 5.39 1.08 -20.40
N GLY A 15 5.37 -0.07 -19.70
CA GLY A 15 6.57 -0.73 -19.21
C GLY A 15 7.02 -0.27 -17.82
N PHE A 16 6.16 0.43 -17.07
CA PHE A 16 6.44 0.78 -15.69
C PHE A 16 6.62 -0.49 -14.85
N LYS A 17 7.49 -0.40 -13.84
CA LYS A 17 7.88 -1.56 -13.01
C LYS A 17 7.15 -1.63 -11.67
N PHE A 18 6.42 -0.59 -11.30
CA PHE A 18 5.55 -0.54 -10.12
C PHE A 18 4.56 0.63 -10.26
N ILE A 19 3.52 0.62 -9.43
CA ILE A 19 2.55 1.71 -9.31
C ILE A 19 2.60 2.27 -7.89
N TYR A 20 2.67 3.59 -7.75
CA TYR A 20 2.54 4.30 -6.48
C TYR A 20 1.14 4.91 -6.38
N LEU A 21 0.29 4.36 -5.53
CA LEU A 21 -1.02 4.91 -5.21
C LEU A 21 -0.88 5.83 -4.01
N GLU A 22 -1.01 7.14 -4.22
CA GLU A 22 -0.85 8.17 -3.18
C GLU A 22 -2.15 8.94 -2.96
N ALA A 23 -2.50 9.17 -1.69
CA ALA A 23 -3.66 9.99 -1.30
C ALA A 23 -3.29 11.49 -1.15
N GLY A 24 -2.04 11.76 -0.77
CA GLY A 24 -1.54 13.05 -0.33
C GLY A 24 -1.02 12.99 1.10
N SER A 25 -0.05 13.87 1.43
CA SER A 25 0.41 14.02 2.80
C SER A 25 -0.70 14.61 3.67
N GLY A 26 -0.99 13.99 4.82
CA GLY A 26 -2.02 14.42 5.74
C GLY A 26 -3.46 14.33 5.21
N SER A 27 -3.69 13.69 4.05
CA SER A 27 -5.03 13.50 3.50
C SER A 27 -5.74 12.29 4.12
N GLU A 28 -7.02 12.14 3.77
CA GLU A 28 -7.75 10.90 4.02
C GLU A 28 -7.09 9.72 3.31
N ARG A 29 -7.28 8.54 3.91
CA ARG A 29 -6.74 7.27 3.45
C ARG A 29 -7.33 6.84 2.10
N ILE A 30 -6.50 6.26 1.23
CA ILE A 30 -7.00 5.60 0.00
C ILE A 30 -7.95 4.46 0.38
N PRO A 31 -9.16 4.38 -0.19
CA PRO A 31 -10.03 3.23 0.00
C PRO A 31 -9.34 1.92 -0.45
N ALA A 32 -9.33 0.91 0.42
CA ALA A 32 -8.71 -0.39 0.14
C ALA A 32 -9.28 -1.08 -1.13
N GLU A 33 -10.53 -0.77 -1.50
CA GLU A 33 -11.15 -1.24 -2.74
C GLU A 33 -10.36 -0.80 -4.00
N ILE A 34 -9.77 0.40 -4.00
CA ILE A 34 -8.97 0.89 -5.12
C ILE A 34 -7.69 0.04 -5.25
N VAL A 35 -7.02 -0.21 -4.14
CA VAL A 35 -5.82 -1.06 -4.08
C VAL A 35 -6.15 -2.47 -4.55
N ARG A 36 -7.26 -3.05 -4.07
CA ARG A 36 -7.72 -4.38 -4.48
C ARG A 36 -8.05 -4.47 -5.95
N LEU A 37 -8.73 -3.46 -6.51
CA LEU A 37 -9.03 -3.42 -7.94
C LEU A 37 -7.75 -3.36 -8.78
N CYS A 38 -6.79 -2.51 -8.41
CA CYS A 38 -5.51 -2.41 -9.10
C CYS A 38 -4.71 -3.72 -8.98
N SER A 39 -4.64 -4.27 -7.76
CA SER A 39 -3.99 -5.55 -7.44
C SER A 39 -4.46 -6.71 -8.30
N ASN A 40 -5.75 -6.73 -8.65
CA ASN A 40 -6.35 -7.81 -9.44
C ASN A 40 -6.06 -7.71 -10.94
N ILE A 41 -5.71 -6.53 -11.45
CA ILE A 41 -5.52 -6.32 -12.90
C ILE A 41 -4.06 -6.08 -13.28
N LEU A 42 -3.20 -5.75 -12.32
CA LEU A 42 -1.80 -5.45 -12.55
C LEU A 42 -0.92 -6.67 -12.30
N SER A 43 0.12 -6.82 -13.13
CA SER A 43 1.17 -7.84 -12.93
C SER A 43 2.51 -7.27 -12.45
N ILE A 44 2.49 -6.02 -11.95
CA ILE A 44 3.61 -5.30 -11.35
C ILE A 44 3.29 -4.90 -9.88
N PRO A 45 4.31 -4.70 -9.03
CA PRO A 45 4.12 -4.31 -7.64
C PRO A 45 3.34 -3.01 -7.44
N ILE A 46 2.56 -2.96 -6.36
CA ILE A 46 1.79 -1.80 -5.93
C ILE A 46 2.32 -1.30 -4.60
N ILE A 47 2.69 -0.03 -4.60
CA ILE A 47 3.06 0.73 -3.42
C ILE A 47 1.88 1.61 -3.06
N VAL A 48 1.54 1.67 -1.77
CA VAL A 48 0.46 2.51 -1.26
C VAL A 48 1.02 3.52 -0.26
N GLY A 49 0.75 4.80 -0.50
CA GLY A 49 1.06 5.92 0.38
C GLY A 49 -0.20 6.72 0.72
N GLY A 50 -0.19 7.38 1.88
CA GLY A 50 -1.26 8.28 2.31
C GLY A 50 -2.27 7.64 3.27
N GLY A 51 -2.40 8.24 4.46
CA GLY A 51 -3.46 7.94 5.43
C GLY A 51 -3.37 6.59 6.16
N VAL A 52 -2.19 5.98 6.27
CA VAL A 52 -1.98 4.79 7.12
C VAL A 52 -1.63 5.25 8.53
N SER A 53 -2.52 5.02 9.49
CA SER A 53 -2.31 5.49 10.86
C SER A 53 -2.53 4.42 11.94
N SER A 54 -2.99 3.23 11.54
CA SER A 54 -3.22 2.11 12.45
C SER A 54 -2.77 0.78 11.87
N LYS A 55 -2.72 -0.24 12.73
CA LYS A 55 -2.45 -1.63 12.32
C LYS A 55 -3.56 -2.17 11.40
N GLU A 56 -4.81 -1.79 11.62
CA GLU A 56 -5.95 -2.17 10.80
C GLU A 56 -5.86 -1.58 9.39
N ASP A 57 -5.39 -0.33 9.28
CA ASP A 57 -5.12 0.31 8.00
C ASP A 57 -4.06 -0.46 7.21
N ALA A 58 -2.94 -0.78 7.88
CA ALA A 58 -1.85 -1.53 7.27
C ALA A 58 -2.32 -2.92 6.83
N ARG A 59 -3.00 -3.66 7.71
CA ARG A 59 -3.56 -4.98 7.42
C ARG A 59 -4.45 -4.95 6.19
N SER A 60 -5.41 -4.02 6.16
CA SER A 60 -6.37 -3.93 5.06
C SER A 60 -5.73 -3.55 3.72
N PHE A 61 -4.60 -2.83 3.72
CA PHE A 61 -3.82 -2.62 2.48
C PHE A 61 -3.05 -3.86 2.03
N VAL A 62 -2.43 -4.60 2.97
CA VAL A 62 -1.77 -5.88 2.65
C VAL A 62 -2.79 -6.87 2.09
N GLU A 63 -3.95 -7.02 2.72
CA GLU A 63 -5.04 -7.89 2.27
C GLU A 63 -5.66 -7.43 0.93
N ALA A 64 -5.62 -6.13 0.64
CA ALA A 64 -5.99 -5.59 -0.66
C ALA A 64 -4.92 -5.82 -1.75
N GLY A 65 -3.73 -6.33 -1.39
CA GLY A 65 -2.67 -6.69 -2.31
C GLY A 65 -1.64 -5.59 -2.58
N ALA A 66 -1.45 -4.66 -1.63
CA ALA A 66 -0.29 -3.79 -1.60
C ALA A 66 0.99 -4.60 -1.25
N ASP A 67 2.09 -4.27 -1.90
CA ASP A 67 3.41 -4.86 -1.65
C ASP A 67 4.23 -4.03 -0.68
N ILE A 68 4.10 -2.72 -0.79
CA ILE A 68 4.86 -1.74 0.00
C ILE A 68 3.89 -0.70 0.52
N ILE A 69 4.03 -0.36 1.80
CA ILE A 69 3.24 0.68 2.46
C ILE A 69 4.18 1.80 2.90
N VAL A 70 3.85 3.04 2.52
CA VAL A 70 4.62 4.24 2.87
C VAL A 70 3.88 5.04 3.94
N MET A 71 4.56 5.31 5.05
CA MET A 71 4.02 5.98 6.23
C MET A 71 4.86 7.21 6.60
N GLY A 72 4.54 8.38 6.03
CA GLY A 72 5.22 9.65 6.31
C GLY A 72 4.67 10.35 7.56
N THR A 73 3.43 10.84 7.49
CA THR A 73 2.79 11.60 8.59
C THR A 73 2.73 10.83 9.92
N TYR A 74 2.58 9.51 9.87
CA TYR A 74 2.60 8.66 11.08
C TYR A 74 3.98 8.66 11.76
N LEU A 75 5.06 8.63 10.96
CA LEU A 75 6.43 8.72 11.47
C LEU A 75 6.63 10.03 12.24
N GLU A 76 6.27 11.15 11.62
CA GLU A 76 6.41 12.49 12.18
C GLU A 76 5.59 12.68 13.47
N ASN A 77 4.36 12.16 13.50
CA ASN A 77 3.42 12.44 14.58
C ASN A 77 3.48 11.46 15.75
N GLN A 78 3.91 10.21 15.54
CA GLN A 78 3.86 9.14 16.54
C GLN A 78 5.24 8.52 16.78
N VAL A 79 5.86 7.99 15.73
CA VAL A 79 7.08 7.15 15.84
C VAL A 79 8.25 7.94 16.43
N LEU A 80 8.41 9.21 16.04
CA LEU A 80 9.46 10.07 16.62
C LEU A 80 9.23 10.40 18.10
N LYS A 81 7.99 10.29 18.59
CA LYS A 81 7.64 10.61 20.00
C LYS A 81 7.75 9.40 20.90
N ASP A 82 7.54 8.19 20.38
CA ASP A 82 7.51 6.95 21.16
C ASP A 82 8.72 6.03 20.93
N ASN A 83 9.76 6.53 20.25
CA ASN A 83 10.96 5.80 19.83
C ASN A 83 10.67 4.53 19.02
N GLY A 84 9.57 4.52 18.26
CA GLY A 84 9.20 3.44 17.34
C GLY A 84 8.49 2.24 17.95
N ASN A 85 8.03 2.34 19.20
CA ASN A 85 7.24 1.29 19.83
C ASN A 85 5.94 1.00 19.06
N SER A 86 5.22 2.04 18.64
CA SER A 86 4.00 1.86 17.86
C SER A 86 4.27 1.33 16.45
N LEU A 87 5.38 1.71 15.81
CA LEU A 87 5.78 1.19 14.51
C LEU A 87 5.99 -0.32 14.53
N LYS A 88 6.57 -0.86 15.62
CA LYS A 88 6.77 -2.30 15.79
C LYS A 88 5.47 -3.07 15.67
N THR A 89 4.39 -2.59 16.29
CA THR A 89 3.07 -3.25 16.24
C THR A 89 2.51 -3.31 14.83
N ILE A 90 2.71 -2.26 14.03
CA ILE A 90 2.28 -2.21 12.63
C ILE A 90 3.14 -3.15 11.77
N ILE A 91 4.45 -3.18 11.98
CA ILE A 91 5.35 -4.08 11.25
C ILE A 91 4.98 -5.55 11.51
N ASP A 92 4.70 -5.90 12.76
CA ASP A 92 4.29 -7.27 13.11
C ASP A 92 2.96 -7.64 12.44
N GLU A 93 2.02 -6.70 12.36
CA GLU A 93 0.74 -6.88 11.65
C GLU A 93 0.95 -7.06 10.12
N ILE A 94 1.79 -6.23 9.50
CA ILE A 94 2.12 -6.34 8.07
C ILE A 94 2.75 -7.71 7.77
N LYS A 95 3.68 -8.16 8.63
CA LYS A 95 4.31 -9.47 8.50
C LYS A 95 3.29 -10.59 8.64
N ASP A 96 2.36 -10.49 9.58
CA ASP A 96 1.32 -11.49 9.77
C ASP A 96 0.38 -11.59 8.57
N ALA A 97 -0.17 -10.44 8.13
CA ALA A 97 -1.04 -10.36 6.97
C ALA A 97 -0.34 -10.83 5.68
N GLY A 98 0.95 -10.55 5.54
CA GLY A 98 1.75 -10.88 4.36
C GLY A 98 2.09 -12.36 4.21
N LYS A 99 2.02 -13.20 5.26
CA LYS A 99 2.41 -14.63 5.22
C LYS A 99 1.69 -15.43 4.12
N ASN A 100 0.46 -15.06 3.81
CA ASN A 100 -0.38 -15.77 2.84
C ASN A 100 -0.39 -15.11 1.45
N SER A 101 0.31 -13.99 1.27
CA SER A 101 0.35 -13.29 -0.01
C SER A 101 1.26 -14.06 -0.99
N LYS A 102 0.65 -14.68 -2.01
CA LYS A 102 1.37 -15.29 -3.14
C LYS A 102 1.01 -14.54 -4.42
N LYS A 103 1.69 -13.41 -4.66
CA LYS A 103 1.68 -12.76 -5.97
C LYS A 103 2.94 -13.10 -6.74
N PHE A 104 2.75 -13.55 -7.97
CA PHE A 104 3.83 -13.76 -8.92
C PHE A 104 3.85 -12.57 -9.86
N TYR A 105 4.93 -11.77 -9.81
CA TYR A 105 5.14 -10.65 -10.70
C TYR A 105 5.85 -11.10 -11.97
N CYS A 106 5.31 -10.72 -13.12
CA CYS A 106 5.96 -10.98 -14.40
C CYS A 106 6.84 -9.76 -14.72
N LEU A 107 8.13 -9.84 -14.41
CA LEU A 107 9.10 -8.86 -14.90
C LEU A 107 9.30 -9.11 -16.40
N LYS A 108 8.44 -8.50 -17.22
CA LYS A 108 8.61 -8.42 -18.67
C LYS A 108 9.72 -7.45 -19.04
#